data_AF-A0A7D7N810-F1
#
_entry.id   AF-A0A7D7N810-F1
#
_cell.length_a   1.000
_cell.length_b   1.000
_cell.length_c   1.000
_cell.angle_alpha   90.00
_cell.angle_beta   90.00
_cell.angle_gamma   90.00
#
_symmetry.space_group_name_H-M   'P 1'
#
loop_
_entity.id
_entity.type
_entity.pdbx_description
1 polymer ?
#
loop_
_entity_poly.entity_id
_entity_poly.type
_entity_poly.pdbx_seq_one_letter_code
_entity_poly.pdbx_strand_id
1 'polypeptide(L)'
;MWAYYLKGLMLCAGLIVAIGAQNAYVLRQGLLKQQVPLVVAFCCVCDMLLIGAGVWGLGRVAVASPGLLQAMTWGGGLFLLGYSLLAAKRAWQGGGHLVLDTEHTRPQPAGKVLATVAAMTLLNPHVYLDTVLLIGGVAAGFAAAEKWAFWLGAASMSVLWFCSLGFGARLLQPLFRREGVWRLLDTLIALMMAYLGIGLLRTVW
;
A
#
# COMPACT_ATOMS: atom_id res chain seq x y z
N MET A 1 -0.70 -20.70 20.99
CA MET A 1 -1.58 -19.99 20.02
C MET A 1 -1.52 -18.48 20.17
N TRP A 2 -1.88 -17.89 21.32
CA TRP A 2 -1.85 -16.43 21.53
C TRP A 2 -0.50 -15.75 21.25
N ALA A 3 0.61 -16.38 21.67
CA ALA A 3 1.95 -15.86 21.41
C ALA A 3 2.27 -15.73 19.90
N TYR A 4 1.82 -16.68 19.08
CA TYR A 4 2.02 -16.64 17.62
C TYR A 4 1.13 -15.60 16.95
N TYR A 5 -0.11 -15.46 17.42
CA TYR A 5 -0.98 -14.37 16.99
C TYR A 5 -0.34 -13.00 17.24
N LEU A 6 0.13 -12.75 18.46
CA LEU A 6 0.83 -11.50 18.79
C LEU A 6 2.10 -11.30 17.98
N LYS A 7 2.89 -12.36 17.73
CA LYS A 7 4.06 -12.28 16.85
C LYS A 7 3.69 -11.83 15.44
N GLY A 8 2.65 -12.42 14.85
CA GLY A 8 2.17 -12.04 13.51
C GLY A 8 1.64 -10.60 13.48
N LEU A 9 0.88 -10.22 14.50
CA LEU A 9 0.36 -8.87 14.67
C LEU A 9 1.49 -7.83 14.74
N MET A 10 2.48 -8.04 15.62
CA MET A 10 3.59 -7.10 15.82
C MET A 10 4.53 -7.03 14.62
N LEU A 11 4.80 -8.17 13.96
CA LEU A 11 5.63 -8.19 12.76
C LEU A 11 4.95 -7.44 11.62
N CYS A 12 3.66 -7.70 11.39
CA CYS A 12 2.89 -6.98 10.37
C CYS A 12 2.82 -5.48 10.71
N ALA A 13 2.61 -5.12 11.98
CA ALA A 13 2.61 -3.72 12.41
C ALA A 13 3.93 -3.01 12.07
N GLY A 14 5.08 -3.64 12.34
CA GLY A 14 6.40 -3.06 12.05
C GLY A 14 6.64 -2.81 10.55
N LEU A 15 6.09 -3.65 9.68
CA LEU A 15 6.27 -3.56 8.23
C LEU A 15 5.25 -2.62 7.57
N ILE A 16 3.99 -2.66 8.01
CA ILE A 16 2.89 -1.95 7.33
C ILE A 16 2.79 -0.48 7.72
N VAL A 17 3.26 -0.11 8.92
CA VAL A 17 3.17 1.26 9.45
C VAL A 17 4.11 2.21 8.70
N ALA A 18 5.20 1.70 8.13
CA ALA A 18 6.09 2.49 7.29
C ALA A 18 5.30 3.10 6.12
N ILE A 19 5.31 4.43 5.99
CA ILE A 19 4.53 5.12 4.98
C ILE A 19 5.19 4.91 3.61
N GLY A 20 4.58 4.05 2.78
CA GLY A 20 4.95 3.84 1.38
C GLY A 20 3.89 4.34 0.39
N ALA A 21 4.03 3.93 -0.88
CA ALA A 21 3.15 4.32 -1.98
C ALA A 21 1.67 4.01 -1.73
N GLN A 22 1.39 2.75 -1.35
CA GLN A 22 0.04 2.27 -1.05
C GLN A 22 -0.59 3.07 0.10
N ASN A 23 0.12 3.22 1.21
CA ASN A 23 -0.36 3.97 2.38
C ASN A 23 -0.70 5.43 2.02
N ALA A 24 0.16 6.10 1.26
CA ALA A 24 -0.09 7.48 0.85
C ALA A 24 -1.29 7.61 -0.09
N TYR A 25 -1.51 6.62 -0.96
CA TYR A 25 -2.70 6.58 -1.81
C TYR A 25 -3.98 6.31 -1.02
N VAL A 26 -3.97 5.37 -0.08
CA VAL A 26 -5.09 5.09 0.84
C VAL A 26 -5.45 6.35 1.62
N LEU A 27 -4.45 7.03 2.20
CA LEU A 27 -4.64 8.28 2.93
C LEU A 27 -5.28 9.36 2.04
N ARG A 28 -4.79 9.52 0.79
CA ARG A 28 -5.36 10.48 -0.15
C ARG A 28 -6.82 10.17 -0.49
N GLN A 29 -7.16 8.92 -0.77
CA GLN A 29 -8.55 8.51 -1.05
C GLN A 29 -9.45 8.72 0.17
N GLY A 30 -8.92 8.45 1.37
CA GLY A 30 -9.57 8.74 2.65
C GLY A 30 -9.87 10.23 2.84
N LEU A 31 -8.89 11.09 2.57
CA LEU A 31 -9.05 12.56 2.62
C LEU A 31 -10.09 13.04 1.61
N LEU A 32 -10.06 12.52 0.39
CA LEU A 32 -11.02 12.87 -0.68
C LEU A 32 -12.40 12.23 -0.49
N LYS A 33 -12.58 11.32 0.49
CA LYS A 33 -13.80 10.52 0.68
C LYS A 33 -14.22 9.73 -0.57
N GLN A 34 -13.28 9.37 -1.45
CA GLN A 34 -13.56 8.68 -2.71
C GLN A 34 -13.23 7.19 -2.58
N GLN A 35 -14.23 6.33 -2.81
CA GLN A 35 -14.05 4.86 -2.90
C GLN A 35 -13.28 4.22 -1.72
N VAL A 36 -13.33 4.84 -0.53
CA VAL A 36 -12.55 4.41 0.65
C VAL A 36 -12.80 2.95 1.03
N PRO A 37 -14.07 2.47 1.13
CA PRO A 37 -14.32 1.07 1.48
C PRO A 37 -13.72 0.09 0.46
N LEU A 38 -13.77 0.45 -0.83
CA LEU A 38 -13.22 -0.37 -1.91
C LEU A 38 -11.69 -0.48 -1.80
N VAL A 39 -11.01 0.64 -1.57
CA VAL A 39 -9.54 0.69 -1.42
C VAL A 39 -9.09 -0.10 -0.19
N VAL A 40 -9.75 0.11 0.95
CA VAL A 40 -9.44 -0.61 2.19
C VAL A 40 -9.67 -2.11 2.02
N ALA A 41 -10.82 -2.51 1.46
CA ALA A 41 -11.12 -3.91 1.22
C ALA A 41 -10.09 -4.57 0.31
N PHE A 42 -9.70 -3.89 -0.79
CA PHE A 42 -8.66 -4.40 -1.68
C PHE A 42 -7.33 -4.60 -0.96
N CYS A 43 -6.87 -3.62 -0.19
CA CYS A 43 -5.59 -3.72 0.53
C CYS A 43 -5.63 -4.86 1.54
N CYS A 44 -6.70 -4.96 2.35
CA CYS A 44 -6.84 -6.03 3.33
C CYS A 44 -6.86 -7.43 2.70
N VAL A 45 -7.62 -7.60 1.60
CA VAL A 45 -7.70 -8.89 0.90
C VAL A 45 -6.36 -9.23 0.26
N CYS A 46 -5.72 -8.26 -0.41
CA CYS A 46 -4.43 -8.46 -1.06
C CYS A 46 -3.35 -8.86 -0.05
N ASP A 47 -3.22 -8.13 1.06
CA ASP A 47 -2.25 -8.41 2.12
C ASP A 47 -2.53 -9.76 2.77
N MET A 48 -3.79 -10.08 3.08
CA MET A 48 -4.16 -11.35 3.68
C MET A 48 -3.80 -12.54 2.78
N LEU A 49 -3.99 -12.41 1.47
CA LEU A 49 -3.60 -13.40 0.47
C LEU A 49 -2.07 -13.52 0.33
N LEU A 50 -1.35 -12.40 0.23
CA LEU A 50 0.11 -12.40 0.09
C LEU A 50 0.80 -12.95 1.35
N ILE A 51 0.39 -12.50 2.54
CA ILE A 51 0.89 -13.01 3.81
C ILE A 51 0.59 -14.51 3.92
N GLY A 52 -0.61 -14.94 3.51
CA GLY A 52 -0.96 -16.36 3.47
C GLY A 52 -0.03 -17.14 2.55
N ALA A 53 0.20 -16.65 1.33
CA ALA A 53 1.13 -17.27 0.41
C ALA A 53 2.54 -17.41 1.00
N GLY A 54 3.02 -16.43 1.77
CA GLY A 54 4.26 -16.51 2.54
C GLY A 54 4.24 -17.59 3.62
N VAL A 55 3.23 -17.56 4.51
CA VAL A 55 3.10 -18.47 5.66
C VAL A 55 3.00 -19.94 5.27
N TRP A 56 2.27 -20.25 4.19
CA TRP A 56 2.15 -21.60 3.66
C TRP A 56 3.22 -21.96 2.61
N GLY A 57 4.17 -21.07 2.34
CA GLY A 57 5.34 -21.36 1.51
C GLY A 57 5.07 -21.35 0.00
N LEU A 58 3.86 -20.97 -0.44
CA LEU A 58 3.56 -20.71 -1.86
C LEU A 58 4.41 -19.56 -2.41
N GLY A 59 4.90 -18.69 -1.53
CA GLY A 59 5.77 -17.57 -1.84
C GLY A 59 7.07 -17.90 -2.58
N ARG A 60 7.61 -19.09 -2.34
CA ARG A 60 8.85 -19.55 -3.01
C ARG A 60 8.65 -19.70 -4.52
N VAL A 61 7.42 -19.97 -4.97
CA VAL A 61 7.10 -20.12 -6.40
C VAL A 61 7.06 -18.76 -7.11
N ALA A 62 6.57 -17.71 -6.44
CA ALA A 62 6.49 -16.37 -7.02
C ALA A 62 7.88 -15.72 -7.21
N VAL A 63 8.80 -15.95 -6.27
CA VAL A 63 10.17 -15.40 -6.28
C VAL A 63 11.13 -16.22 -7.15
N ALA A 64 10.79 -17.47 -7.48
CA ALA A 64 11.64 -18.36 -8.27
C ALA A 64 11.74 -18.01 -9.77
N SER A 65 11.03 -16.96 -10.23
CA SER A 65 11.09 -16.53 -11.63
C SER A 65 11.77 -15.15 -11.76
N PRO A 66 13.07 -15.11 -12.10
CA PRO A 66 13.81 -13.86 -12.31
C PRO A 66 13.15 -12.94 -13.34
N GLY A 67 12.56 -13.51 -14.39
CA GLY A 67 11.86 -12.74 -15.43
C GLY A 67 10.59 -12.03 -14.92
N LEU A 68 9.83 -12.64 -14.00
CA LEU A 68 8.66 -12.00 -13.42
C LEU A 68 9.06 -10.85 -12.51
N LEU A 69 10.07 -11.06 -11.65
CA LEU A 69 10.62 -10.01 -10.80
C LEU A 69 11.14 -8.85 -11.66
N GLN A 70 11.83 -9.13 -12.75
CA GLN A 70 12.32 -8.09 -13.67
C GLN A 70 11.17 -7.34 -14.35
N ALA A 71 10.13 -8.04 -14.82
CA ALA A 71 8.94 -7.41 -15.41
C ALA A 71 8.19 -6.52 -14.41
N MET A 72 8.02 -6.99 -13.16
CA MET A 72 7.43 -6.22 -12.08
C MET A 72 8.27 -5.01 -11.71
N THR A 73 9.59 -5.16 -11.75
CA THR A 73 10.53 -4.06 -11.47
C THR A 73 10.42 -2.97 -12.55
N TRP A 74 10.48 -3.34 -13.83
CA TRP A 74 10.28 -2.35 -14.91
C TRP A 74 8.88 -1.73 -14.89
N GLY A 75 7.85 -2.56 -14.79
CA GLY A 75 6.45 -2.11 -14.77
C GLY A 75 6.15 -1.20 -13.58
N GLY A 76 6.57 -1.61 -12.39
CA GLY A 76 6.41 -0.83 -11.16
C GLY A 76 7.21 0.46 -11.18
N GLY A 77 8.46 0.42 -11.64
CA GLY A 77 9.31 1.61 -11.76
C GLY A 77 8.69 2.66 -12.68
N LEU A 78 8.31 2.24 -13.90
CA LEU A 78 7.66 3.13 -14.88
C LEU A 78 6.31 3.66 -14.36
N PHE A 79 5.51 2.80 -13.72
CA PHE A 79 4.24 3.20 -13.14
C PHE A 79 4.42 4.25 -12.02
N LEU A 80 5.37 4.02 -11.09
CA LEU A 80 5.66 4.94 -10.00
C LEU A 80 6.18 6.28 -10.50
N LEU A 81 7.03 6.28 -11.53
CA LEU A 81 7.49 7.51 -12.18
C LEU A 81 6.35 8.24 -12.92
N GLY A 82 5.48 7.52 -13.62
CA GLY A 82 4.29 8.12 -14.21
C GLY A 82 3.38 8.74 -13.15
N TYR A 83 3.18 8.04 -12.03
CA TYR A 83 2.38 8.53 -10.91
C TYR A 83 3.03 9.73 -10.20
N SER A 84 4.37 9.75 -10.08
CA SER A 84 5.10 10.86 -9.48
C SER A 84 4.91 12.15 -10.29
N LEU A 85 4.93 12.07 -11.62
CA LEU A 85 4.63 13.22 -12.50
C LEU A 85 3.19 13.71 -12.32
N LEU A 86 2.23 12.78 -12.21
CA LEU A 86 0.83 13.14 -11.91
C LEU A 86 0.69 13.81 -10.53
N ALA A 87 1.45 13.37 -9.53
CA ALA A 87 1.50 14.00 -8.20
C ALA A 87 2.16 15.38 -8.23
N ALA A 88 3.29 15.53 -8.93
CA ALA A 88 3.99 16.80 -9.09
C ALA A 88 3.11 17.83 -9.82
N LYS A 89 2.42 17.42 -10.88
CA LYS A 89 1.45 18.27 -11.59
C LYS A 89 0.35 18.76 -10.65
N ARG A 90 -0.20 17.90 -9.79
CA ARG A 90 -1.20 18.28 -8.78
C ARG A 90 -0.64 19.26 -7.74
N ALA A 91 0.59 19.03 -7.27
CA ALA A 91 1.27 19.92 -6.33
C ALA A 91 1.52 21.32 -6.92
N TRP A 92 1.81 21.40 -8.22
CA TRP A 92 2.01 22.66 -8.95
C TRP A 92 0.71 23.39 -9.28
N GLN A 93 -0.31 22.69 -9.76
CA GLN A 93 -1.59 23.31 -10.16
C GLN A 93 -2.39 23.83 -8.96
N GLY A 94 -2.17 23.29 -7.75
CA GLY A 94 -3.02 23.61 -6.60
C GLY A 94 -4.45 23.08 -6.79
N GLY A 95 -5.33 23.31 -5.81
CA GLY A 95 -6.76 22.93 -5.94
C GLY A 95 -7.20 21.61 -5.30
N GLY A 96 -6.36 20.92 -4.53
CA GLY A 96 -6.81 19.80 -3.70
C GLY A 96 -7.88 20.20 -2.67
N HIS A 97 -7.84 21.45 -2.22
CA HIS A 97 -8.84 22.05 -1.32
C HIS A 97 -10.20 22.25 -2.01
N LEU A 98 -10.22 22.69 -3.28
CA LEU A 98 -11.44 22.88 -4.07
C LEU A 98 -12.21 21.56 -4.27
N VAL A 99 -11.52 20.42 -4.33
CA VAL A 99 -12.13 19.08 -4.44
C VAL A 99 -12.77 18.63 -3.13
N LEU A 100 -12.30 19.11 -1.97
CA LEU A 100 -12.94 18.82 -0.67
C LEU A 100 -14.22 19.64 -0.47
N ASP A 101 -14.28 20.85 -1.03
CA ASP A 101 -15.39 21.79 -0.85
C ASP A 101 -16.49 21.67 -1.93
N THR A 102 -16.23 21.03 -3.08
CA THR A 102 -17.24 20.85 -4.13
C THR A 102 -17.93 19.48 -4.04
N GLU A 103 -19.18 19.47 -3.58
CA GLU A 103 -20.12 18.33 -3.72
C GLU A 103 -20.35 17.88 -5.18
N HIS A 104 -19.78 18.57 -6.16
CA HIS A 104 -19.97 18.32 -7.61
C HIS A 104 -18.75 17.72 -8.33
N THR A 105 -17.68 17.37 -7.62
CA THR A 105 -16.60 16.60 -8.25
C THR A 105 -17.07 15.17 -8.49
N ARG A 106 -17.19 14.76 -9.76
CA ARG A 106 -17.54 13.38 -10.11
C ARG A 106 -16.59 12.40 -9.41
N PRO A 107 -17.10 11.37 -8.71
CA PRO A 107 -16.26 10.36 -8.09
C PRO A 107 -15.34 9.73 -9.13
N GLN A 108 -14.08 9.46 -8.76
CA GLN A 108 -13.22 8.66 -9.62
C GLN A 108 -13.87 7.29 -9.88
N PRO A 109 -13.84 6.81 -11.14
CA PRO A 109 -14.41 5.51 -11.46
C PRO A 109 -13.68 4.41 -10.69
N ALA A 110 -14.47 3.49 -10.10
CA ALA A 110 -13.97 2.42 -9.24
C ALA A 110 -12.84 1.60 -9.90
N GLY A 111 -12.96 1.31 -11.20
CA GLY A 111 -11.93 0.59 -11.95
C GLY A 111 -10.57 1.30 -11.98
N LYS A 112 -10.55 2.63 -12.11
CA LYS A 112 -9.30 3.42 -12.08
C LYS A 112 -8.68 3.40 -10.68
N VAL A 113 -9.51 3.52 -9.65
CA VAL A 113 -9.06 3.47 -8.25
C VAL A 113 -8.46 2.10 -7.94
N LEU A 114 -9.14 1.03 -8.34
CA LEU A 114 -8.71 -0.35 -8.13
C LEU A 114 -7.41 -0.65 -8.91
N ALA A 115 -7.32 -0.25 -10.18
CA ALA A 115 -6.12 -0.42 -10.98
C ALA A 115 -4.92 0.31 -10.38
N THR A 116 -5.12 1.53 -9.85
CA THR A 116 -4.05 2.31 -9.23
C THR A 116 -3.55 1.66 -7.95
N VAL A 117 -4.45 1.25 -7.04
CA VAL A 117 -4.02 0.58 -5.79
C VAL A 117 -3.41 -0.79 -6.08
N ALA A 118 -3.98 -1.55 -7.02
CA ALA A 118 -3.42 -2.83 -7.44
C ALA A 118 -2.03 -2.67 -8.04
N ALA A 119 -1.81 -1.62 -8.85
CA ALA A 119 -0.49 -1.31 -9.39
C ALA A 119 0.50 -0.92 -8.28
N MET A 120 0.09 -0.07 -7.33
CA MET A 120 0.95 0.31 -6.20
C MET A 120 1.34 -0.86 -5.31
N THR A 121 0.45 -1.84 -5.14
CA THR A 121 0.70 -3.02 -4.32
C THR A 121 1.46 -4.09 -5.10
N LEU A 122 0.89 -4.58 -6.21
CA LEU A 122 1.38 -5.78 -6.90
C LEU A 122 2.55 -5.53 -7.85
N LEU A 123 2.74 -4.33 -8.40
CA LEU A 123 3.95 -4.04 -9.19
C LEU A 123 5.14 -3.66 -8.29
N ASN A 124 4.95 -3.58 -6.97
CA ASN A 124 6.02 -3.27 -6.04
C ASN A 124 6.75 -4.57 -5.61
N PRO A 125 7.99 -4.82 -6.06
CA PRO A 125 8.74 -6.01 -5.66
C PRO A 125 8.96 -6.08 -4.14
N HIS A 126 9.00 -4.94 -3.44
CA HIS A 126 9.13 -4.91 -1.98
C HIS A 126 7.95 -5.57 -1.26
N VAL A 127 6.73 -5.54 -1.82
CA VAL A 127 5.59 -6.19 -1.14
C VAL A 127 5.83 -7.69 -0.99
N TYR A 128 6.49 -8.32 -1.96
CA TYR A 128 6.82 -9.74 -1.94
C TYR A 128 7.94 -10.03 -0.95
N LEU A 129 8.96 -9.16 -0.89
CA LEU A 129 10.01 -9.29 0.12
C LEU A 129 9.44 -9.19 1.53
N ASP A 130 8.58 -8.21 1.78
CA ASP A 130 8.06 -7.93 3.12
C ASP A 130 7.01 -8.96 3.56
N THR A 131 6.02 -9.23 2.71
CA THR A 131 4.87 -10.07 3.10
C THR A 131 5.10 -11.55 2.85
N VAL A 132 5.75 -11.90 1.75
CA VAL A 132 5.88 -13.28 1.32
C VAL A 132 7.16 -13.89 1.88
N LEU A 133 8.29 -13.18 1.77
CA LEU A 133 9.60 -13.70 2.15
C LEU A 133 9.92 -13.49 3.63
N LEU A 134 9.79 -12.27 4.16
CA LEU A 134 10.12 -11.96 5.57
C LEU A 134 9.08 -12.57 6.53
N ILE A 135 7.79 -12.21 6.38
CA ILE A 135 6.74 -12.77 7.25
C ILE A 135 6.62 -14.29 7.06
N GLY A 136 6.69 -14.78 5.83
CA GLY A 136 6.69 -16.23 5.54
C GLY A 136 7.92 -16.96 6.08
N GLY A 137 9.09 -16.32 6.04
CA GLY A 137 10.34 -16.86 6.59
C GLY A 137 10.28 -17.07 8.10
N VAL A 138 9.72 -16.11 8.83
CA VAL A 138 9.46 -16.25 10.27
C VAL A 138 8.49 -17.40 10.55
N ALA A 139 7.45 -17.55 9.73
CA ALA A 139 6.47 -18.61 9.88
C ALA A 139 6.94 -20.00 9.42
N ALA A 140 8.08 -20.10 8.71
CA ALA A 140 8.52 -21.34 8.09
C ALA A 140 8.74 -22.48 9.09
N GLY A 141 9.22 -22.15 10.29
CA GLY A 141 9.49 -23.11 11.38
C GLY A 141 8.28 -23.46 12.25
N PHE A 142 7.11 -22.87 12.01
CA PHE A 142 5.93 -23.07 12.87
C PHE A 142 5.13 -24.31 12.45
N ALA A 143 4.49 -24.96 13.42
CA ALA A 143 3.53 -26.04 13.16
C ALA A 143 2.25 -25.50 12.49
N ALA A 144 1.47 -26.38 11.85
CA ALA A 144 0.28 -25.99 11.07
C ALA A 144 -0.73 -25.14 11.87
N ALA A 145 -1.02 -25.53 13.13
CA ALA A 145 -1.93 -24.78 14.00
C ALA A 145 -1.38 -23.40 14.39
N GLU A 146 -0.06 -23.29 14.55
CA GLU A 146 0.62 -22.05 14.94
C GLU A 146 0.67 -21.05 13.77
N LYS A 147 0.85 -21.57 12.54
CA LYS A 147 0.77 -20.78 11.30
C LYS A 147 -0.57 -20.08 11.12
N TRP A 148 -1.68 -20.75 11.43
CA TRP A 148 -3.00 -20.14 11.40
C TRP A 148 -3.11 -18.98 12.38
N ALA A 149 -2.69 -19.18 13.64
CA ALA A 149 -2.72 -18.11 14.64
C ALA A 149 -1.86 -16.92 14.24
N PHE A 150 -0.65 -17.17 13.72
CA PHE A 150 0.26 -16.14 13.24
C PHE A 150 -0.30 -15.36 12.04
N TRP A 151 -0.82 -16.06 11.03
CA TRP A 151 -1.45 -15.44 9.85
C TRP A 151 -2.66 -14.59 10.23
N LEU A 152 -3.53 -15.10 11.12
CA LEU A 152 -4.68 -14.34 11.63
C LEU A 152 -4.26 -13.06 12.37
N GLY A 153 -3.16 -13.10 13.12
CA GLY A 153 -2.62 -11.92 13.80
C GLY A 153 -2.07 -10.87 12.82
N ALA A 154 -1.38 -11.30 11.77
CA ALA A 154 -0.90 -10.41 10.72
C ALA A 154 -2.07 -9.82 9.91
N ALA A 155 -3.03 -10.65 9.50
CA ALA A 155 -4.21 -10.22 8.75
C ALA A 155 -5.08 -9.24 9.56
N SER A 156 -5.29 -9.49 10.86
CA SER A 156 -6.03 -8.55 11.71
C SER A 156 -5.33 -7.21 11.83
N MET A 157 -3.99 -7.19 11.95
CA MET A 157 -3.22 -5.96 11.97
C MET A 157 -3.37 -5.16 10.67
N SER A 158 -3.31 -5.82 9.51
CA SER A 158 -3.54 -5.19 8.21
C SER A 158 -4.94 -4.57 8.14
N VAL A 159 -5.97 -5.29 8.58
CA VAL A 159 -7.35 -4.78 8.62
C VAL A 159 -7.46 -3.57 9.53
N LEU A 160 -6.93 -3.65 10.75
CA LEU A 160 -6.93 -2.54 11.70
C LEU A 160 -6.23 -1.32 11.11
N TRP A 161 -5.04 -1.50 10.54
CA TRP A 161 -4.25 -0.42 9.95
C TRP A 161 -4.96 0.28 8.79
N PHE A 162 -5.40 -0.47 7.77
CA PHE A 162 -6.03 0.17 6.60
C PHE A 162 -7.40 0.77 6.93
N CYS A 163 -8.16 0.18 7.85
CA CYS A 163 -9.39 0.79 8.35
C CYS A 163 -9.08 2.11 9.08
N SER A 164 -8.10 2.11 9.99
CA SER A 164 -7.65 3.31 10.70
C SER A 164 -7.14 4.39 9.75
N LEU A 165 -6.33 4.02 8.75
CA LEU A 165 -5.77 4.97 7.80
C LEU A 165 -6.84 5.52 6.84
N GLY A 166 -7.63 4.65 6.22
CA GLY A 166 -8.62 5.02 5.21
C GLY A 166 -9.80 5.80 5.80
N PHE A 167 -10.41 5.30 6.87
CA PHE A 167 -11.56 5.98 7.51
C PHE A 167 -11.11 7.08 8.47
N GLY A 168 -9.99 6.91 9.17
CA GLY A 168 -9.44 7.91 10.08
C GLY A 168 -8.82 9.12 9.38
N ALA A 169 -8.49 9.02 8.08
CA ALA A 169 -8.10 10.18 7.26
C ALA A 169 -9.10 11.34 7.33
N ARG A 170 -10.38 11.05 7.60
CA ARG A 170 -11.43 12.07 7.78
C ARG A 170 -11.14 13.03 8.92
N LEU A 171 -10.46 12.57 9.97
CA LEU A 171 -10.06 13.40 11.12
C LEU A 171 -9.00 14.44 10.75
N LEU A 172 -8.23 14.19 9.69
CA LEU A 172 -7.20 15.10 9.19
C LEU A 172 -7.76 16.14 8.21
N GLN A 173 -8.98 15.96 7.68
CA GLN A 173 -9.62 16.92 6.78
C GLN A 173 -9.58 18.39 7.20
N PRO A 174 -9.82 18.79 8.46
CA PRO A 174 -9.72 20.20 8.86
C PRO A 174 -8.34 20.80 8.62
N LEU A 175 -7.26 20.01 8.74
CA LEU A 175 -5.90 20.45 8.46
C LEU A 175 -5.68 20.70 6.95
N PHE A 176 -6.34 19.89 6.12
CA PHE A 176 -6.31 19.95 4.66
C PHE A 176 -7.25 21.01 4.06
N ARG A 177 -7.91 21.84 4.87
CA ARG A 177 -8.60 23.06 4.38
C ARG A 177 -7.61 24.11 3.84
N ARG A 178 -6.35 24.06 4.31
CA ARG A 178 -5.28 24.94 3.82
C ARG A 178 -4.66 24.35 2.56
N GLU A 179 -4.61 25.14 1.49
CA GLU A 179 -4.00 24.72 0.22
C GLU A 179 -2.53 24.28 0.39
N GLY A 180 -1.77 24.93 1.27
CA GLY A 180 -0.38 24.55 1.54
C GLY A 180 -0.21 23.12 2.04
N VAL A 181 -1.16 22.58 2.81
CA VAL A 181 -1.08 21.20 3.35
C VAL A 181 -1.36 20.18 2.25
N TRP A 182 -2.29 20.48 1.33
CA TRP A 182 -2.50 19.68 0.12
C TRP A 182 -1.26 19.65 -0.78
N ARG A 183 -0.67 20.82 -1.03
CA ARG A 183 0.54 20.92 -1.85
C ARG A 183 1.70 20.17 -1.21
N LEU A 184 1.86 20.26 0.12
CA LEU A 184 2.87 19.48 0.85
C LEU A 184 2.64 17.97 0.69
N LEU A 185 1.42 17.48 0.87
CA LEU A 185 1.11 16.06 0.69
C LEU A 185 1.40 15.59 -0.73
N ASP A 186 0.92 16.30 -1.76
CA ASP A 186 1.16 15.91 -3.15
C ASP A 186 2.64 16.02 -3.54
N THR A 187 3.39 16.96 -2.94
CA THR A 187 4.85 17.06 -3.10
C THR A 187 5.56 15.87 -2.46
N LEU A 188 5.19 15.50 -1.23
CA LEU A 188 5.75 14.33 -0.54
C LEU A 188 5.44 13.04 -1.30
N ILE A 189 4.21 12.88 -1.81
CA ILE A 189 3.84 11.75 -2.66
C ILE A 189 4.70 11.74 -3.93
N ALA A 190 4.86 12.88 -4.62
CA ALA A 190 5.67 12.96 -5.83
C ALA A 190 7.13 12.57 -5.57
N LEU A 191 7.75 13.14 -4.53
CA LEU A 191 9.13 12.85 -4.16
C LEU A 191 9.31 11.38 -3.75
N MET A 192 8.41 10.85 -2.94
CA MET A 192 8.45 9.45 -2.51
C MET A 192 8.29 8.50 -3.71
N MET A 193 7.33 8.76 -4.61
CA MET A 193 7.11 7.89 -5.79
C MET A 193 8.30 7.98 -6.75
N ALA A 194 8.89 9.16 -6.93
CA ALA A 194 10.09 9.32 -7.74
C ALA A 194 11.27 8.58 -7.12
N TYR A 195 11.48 8.71 -5.80
CA TYR A 195 12.54 8.01 -5.08
C TYR A 195 12.39 6.49 -5.20
N LEU A 196 11.19 5.95 -4.93
CA LEU A 196 10.92 4.52 -5.04
C LEU A 196 11.05 4.03 -6.48
N GLY A 197 10.49 4.76 -7.46
CA GLY A 197 10.58 4.40 -8.87
C GLY A 197 12.03 4.39 -9.40
N ILE A 198 12.83 5.40 -9.05
CA ILE A 198 14.26 5.44 -9.43
C ILE A 198 15.04 4.33 -8.73
N GLY A 199 14.82 4.13 -7.42
CA GLY A 199 15.52 3.10 -6.65
C GLY A 199 15.27 1.71 -7.21
N LEU A 200 14.03 1.43 -7.56
CA LEU A 200 13.58 0.15 -8.10
C LEU A 200 14.09 -0.07 -9.54
N LEU A 201 14.21 0.96 -10.37
CA LEU A 201 14.89 0.83 -11.67
C LEU A 201 16.41 0.68 -11.53
N ARG A 202 17.03 1.30 -10.51
CA ARG A 202 18.46 1.14 -10.25
C ARG A 202 18.84 -0.27 -9.83
N THR A 203 17.98 -1.00 -9.12
CA THR A 203 18.25 -2.39 -8.74
C THR A 203 18.38 -3.36 -9.92
N VAL A 204 18.00 -2.94 -11.13
CA VAL A 204 18.15 -3.74 -12.36
C VAL A 204 19.53 -3.57 -13.01
N TRP A 205 20.28 -2.53 -12.62
CA TRP A 205 21.60 -2.18 -13.14
C TRP A 205 22.68 -2.38 -12.08
#